data_AF-A0A933W446-F1
#
_entry.id   AF-A0A933W446-F1
#
_cell.length_a   1.000
_cell.length_b   1.000
_cell.length_c   1.000
_cell.angle_alpha   90.00
_cell.angle_beta   90.00
_cell.angle_gamma   90.00
#
_symmetry.space_group_name_H-M   'P 1'
#
loop_
_entity.id
_entity.type
_entity.pdbx_description
1 polymer ?
#
loop_
_entity_poly.entity_id
_entity_poly.type
_entity_poly.pdbx_seq_one_letter_code
_entity_poly.pdbx_strand_id
1 'polypeptide(L)'
;MNKTIAAVLVFATLAVASVALSQSFSVPMGANKGPAQPIKFSHKIHAGKLQMDCRFCHYGAYKSQWANIPAMSTCMGCHKIAVADRPEIIKLTGFWDRGEQIPWVKVHYLPDHVRFNHKRHVQSGFQCQECHGPVQEMDVVYQYSSLKMGWCVSCHRQNLNDQKRPATMDCLVCHH
;
A
#
# COMPACT_ATOMS: atom_id res chain seq x y z
N MET A 1 37.52 41.11 -2.74
CA MET A 1 36.30 40.55 -2.11
C MET A 1 36.58 40.36 -0.62
N ASN A 2 35.78 40.98 0.26
CA ASN A 2 36.03 40.96 1.71
C ASN A 2 35.86 39.51 2.24
N LYS A 3 36.77 39.03 3.10
CA LYS A 3 36.74 37.63 3.58
C LYS A 3 35.43 37.29 4.30
N THR A 4 34.79 38.28 4.92
CA THR A 4 33.45 38.17 5.52
C THR A 4 32.36 37.94 4.48
N ILE A 5 32.41 38.64 3.34
CA ILE A 5 31.45 38.47 2.24
C ILE A 5 31.57 37.07 1.63
N ALA A 6 32.80 36.57 1.45
CA ALA A 6 33.04 35.22 0.94
C ALA A 6 32.50 34.15 1.91
N ALA A 7 32.70 34.31 3.22
CA ALA A 7 32.19 33.37 4.23
C ALA A 7 30.65 33.35 4.28
N VAL A 8 30.00 34.52 4.22
CA VAL A 8 28.53 34.62 4.20
C VAL A 8 27.94 33.96 2.96
N LEU A 9 28.56 34.15 1.79
CA LEU A 9 28.11 33.51 0.55
C LEU A 9 28.24 31.98 0.62
N VAL A 10 29.35 31.46 1.15
CA VAL A 10 29.56 30.01 1.30
C VAL A 10 28.51 29.41 2.25
N PHE A 11 28.27 30.03 3.41
CA PHE A 11 27.25 29.55 4.35
C PHE A 11 25.83 29.62 3.75
N ALA A 12 25.50 30.68 3.02
CA ALA A 12 24.22 30.79 2.33
C ALA A 12 24.06 29.69 1.27
N THR A 13 25.09 29.41 0.47
CA THR A 13 25.03 28.31 -0.52
C THR A 13 24.89 26.94 0.13
N LEU A 14 25.59 26.67 1.24
CA LEU A 14 25.46 25.41 1.98
C LEU A 14 24.08 25.25 2.61
N ALA A 15 23.49 26.33 3.14
CA ALA A 15 22.14 26.32 3.69
C ALA A 15 21.08 26.08 2.60
N VAL A 16 21.23 26.68 1.42
CA VAL A 16 20.33 26.44 0.29
C VAL A 16 20.47 25.02 -0.23
N ALA A 17 21.70 24.51 -0.33
CA ALA A 17 21.97 23.14 -0.78
C ALA A 17 21.40 22.09 0.19
N SER A 18 21.50 22.31 1.51
CA SER A 18 20.94 21.38 2.50
C SER A 18 19.41 21.38 2.47
N VAL A 19 18.77 22.54 2.32
CA VAL A 19 17.30 22.63 2.15
C VAL A 19 16.84 21.94 0.85
N ALA A 20 17.53 22.18 -0.27
CA ALA A 20 17.22 21.55 -1.56
C ALA A 20 17.40 20.02 -1.51
N LEU A 21 18.47 19.53 -0.87
CA LEU A 21 18.69 18.10 -0.67
C LEU A 21 17.60 17.47 0.20
N SER A 22 17.15 18.16 1.24
CA SER A 22 16.05 17.72 2.11
C SER A 22 14.74 17.56 1.34
N GLN A 23 14.45 18.48 0.42
CA GLN A 23 13.26 18.43 -0.43
C GLN A 23 13.38 17.36 -1.54
N SER A 24 14.59 17.05 -2.00
CA SER A 24 14.83 16.04 -3.04
C SER A 24 14.52 14.62 -2.57
N PHE A 25 14.73 14.31 -1.28
CA PHE A 25 14.36 13.03 -0.66
C PHE A 25 12.93 13.00 -0.11
N SER A 26 12.21 14.11 -0.23
CA SER A 26 10.80 14.18 0.12
C SER A 26 9.98 13.57 -1.01
N VAL A 27 9.79 12.25 -1.01
CA VAL A 27 8.75 11.62 -1.84
C VAL A 27 7.44 12.33 -1.51
N PRO A 28 6.71 12.90 -2.50
CA PRO A 28 5.44 13.58 -2.24
C PRO A 28 4.45 12.60 -1.61
N MET A 29 4.37 12.59 -0.28
CA MET A 29 3.24 12.02 0.44
C MET A 29 2.10 13.01 0.27
N GLY A 30 1.12 12.69 -0.58
CA GLY A 30 -0.08 13.52 -0.67
C GLY A 30 -0.71 13.68 -2.05
N ALA A 31 -0.13 13.13 -3.13
CA ALA A 31 -0.97 12.86 -4.28
C ALA A 31 -1.78 11.60 -3.95
N ASN A 32 -3.07 11.74 -3.66
CA ASN A 32 -4.05 10.63 -3.60
C ASN A 32 -4.23 9.99 -4.99
N LYS A 33 -3.13 9.66 -5.66
CA LYS A 33 -3.03 9.14 -7.02
C LYS A 33 -2.11 7.95 -6.95
N GLY A 34 -2.69 6.76 -7.12
CA GLY A 34 -1.94 5.53 -7.21
C GLY A 34 -1.13 5.44 -8.51
N PRO A 35 -0.18 4.49 -8.60
CA PRO A 35 0.56 4.25 -9.83
C PRO A 35 -0.38 3.75 -10.93
N ALA A 36 -0.03 4.05 -12.18
CA ALA A 36 -0.71 3.45 -13.33
C ALA A 36 -0.58 1.92 -13.27
N GLN A 37 -1.70 1.22 -13.44
CA GLN A 37 -1.76 -0.23 -13.43
C GLN A 37 -1.89 -0.79 -14.86
N PRO A 38 -1.42 -2.02 -15.13
CA PRO A 38 -1.59 -2.64 -16.46
C PRO A 38 -3.06 -2.80 -16.86
N ILE A 39 -3.93 -3.03 -15.88
CA ILE A 39 -5.39 -3.07 -16.02
C ILE A 39 -5.98 -2.07 -15.03
N LYS A 40 -6.95 -1.26 -15.47
CA LYS A 40 -7.65 -0.28 -14.62
C LYS A 40 -8.71 -0.95 -13.74
N PHE A 41 -8.27 -1.82 -12.84
CA PHE A 41 -9.13 -2.44 -11.84
C PHE A 41 -9.62 -1.42 -10.82
N SER A 42 -10.94 -1.28 -10.66
CA SER A 42 -11.57 -0.36 -9.71
C SER A 42 -12.10 -1.09 -8.47
N HIS A 43 -11.54 -0.78 -7.30
CA HIS A 43 -12.09 -1.25 -6.02
C HIS A 43 -13.42 -0.57 -5.71
N LYS A 44 -13.63 0.65 -6.20
CA LYS A 44 -14.90 1.37 -6.08
C LYS A 44 -16.08 0.62 -6.68
N ILE A 45 -15.88 -0.07 -7.80
CA ILE A 45 -16.93 -0.92 -8.40
C ILE A 45 -17.14 -2.18 -7.55
N HIS A 46 -16.07 -2.93 -7.27
CA HIS A 46 -16.18 -4.25 -6.67
C HIS A 46 -16.53 -4.19 -5.16
N ALA A 47 -15.75 -3.46 -4.37
CA ALA A 47 -16.00 -3.32 -2.94
C ALA A 47 -17.04 -2.23 -2.63
N GLY A 48 -17.06 -1.14 -3.40
CA GLY A 48 -17.96 0.00 -3.15
C GLY A 48 -19.38 -0.20 -3.68
N LYS A 49 -19.56 -0.50 -4.97
CA LYS A 49 -20.90 -0.64 -5.56
C LYS A 49 -21.48 -2.03 -5.37
N LEU A 50 -20.68 -3.07 -5.61
CA LEU A 50 -21.11 -4.47 -5.50
C LEU A 50 -20.99 -5.02 -4.08
N GLN A 51 -20.42 -4.25 -3.14
CA GLN A 51 -20.27 -4.63 -1.74
C GLN A 51 -19.56 -5.98 -1.55
N MET A 52 -18.64 -6.31 -2.47
CA MET A 52 -17.86 -7.53 -2.36
C MET A 52 -16.95 -7.46 -1.14
N ASP A 53 -16.98 -8.52 -0.35
CA ASP A 53 -16.11 -8.65 0.82
C ASP A 53 -14.63 -8.64 0.39
N CYS A 54 -13.80 -7.88 1.11
CA CYS A 54 -12.37 -7.71 0.81
C CYS A 54 -11.62 -9.06 0.73
N ARG A 55 -12.07 -10.04 1.52
CA ARG A 55 -11.47 -11.37 1.68
C ARG A 55 -11.77 -12.29 0.53
N PHE A 56 -12.77 -11.97 -0.29
CA PHE A 56 -13.07 -12.75 -1.48
C PHE A 56 -11.86 -12.80 -2.42
N CYS A 57 -11.22 -11.65 -2.62
CA CYS A 57 -9.99 -11.55 -3.42
C CYS A 57 -8.73 -11.71 -2.56
N HIS A 58 -8.69 -11.08 -1.39
CA HIS A 58 -7.52 -11.04 -0.50
C HIS A 58 -7.59 -12.09 0.62
N TYR A 59 -7.89 -13.33 0.27
CA TYR A 59 -8.16 -14.40 1.23
C TYR A 59 -6.97 -14.69 2.17
N GLY A 60 -5.73 -14.46 1.71
CA GLY A 60 -4.52 -14.69 2.49
C GLY A 60 -4.42 -13.78 3.70
N ALA A 61 -5.13 -12.64 3.71
CA ALA A 61 -5.08 -11.69 4.81
C ALA A 61 -5.49 -12.32 6.15
N TYR A 62 -6.34 -13.35 6.13
CA TYR A 62 -6.80 -14.09 7.31
C TYR A 62 -5.99 -15.34 7.63
N LYS A 63 -5.26 -15.88 6.65
CA LYS A 63 -4.63 -17.19 6.73
C LYS A 63 -3.11 -17.14 6.78
N SER A 64 -2.51 -16.08 6.26
CA SER A 64 -1.09 -15.94 6.04
C SER A 64 -0.57 -14.59 6.50
N GLN A 65 0.75 -14.45 6.54
CA GLN A 65 1.41 -13.17 6.73
C GLN A 65 1.16 -12.21 5.55
N TRP A 66 0.82 -12.73 4.38
CA TRP A 66 0.57 -11.99 3.14
C TRP A 66 -0.93 -11.96 2.81
N ALA A 67 -1.47 -10.79 2.46
CA ALA A 67 -2.85 -10.66 1.97
C ALA A 67 -3.08 -11.25 0.57
N ASN A 68 -2.00 -11.41 -0.20
CA ASN A 68 -1.92 -11.81 -1.60
C ASN A 68 -2.78 -10.98 -2.58
N ILE A 69 -2.32 -10.87 -3.83
CA ILE A 69 -3.17 -10.46 -4.94
C ILE A 69 -3.93 -11.72 -5.40
N PRO A 70 -5.22 -11.64 -5.78
CA PRO A 70 -5.97 -12.81 -6.23
C PRO A 70 -5.33 -13.43 -7.47
N ALA A 71 -5.54 -14.74 -7.63
CA ALA A 71 -5.18 -15.43 -8.87
C ALA A 71 -6.08 -14.97 -10.02
N MET A 72 -5.60 -15.10 -11.26
CA MET A 72 -6.36 -14.75 -12.47
C MET A 72 -7.70 -15.49 -12.54
N SER A 73 -7.77 -16.71 -12.01
CA SER A 73 -9.00 -17.51 -11.95
C SER A 73 -10.11 -16.85 -11.12
N THR A 74 -9.77 -16.06 -10.10
CA THR A 74 -10.76 -15.28 -9.33
C THR A 74 -11.44 -14.24 -10.23
N CYS A 75 -10.66 -13.54 -11.05
CA CYS A 75 -11.19 -12.56 -12.01
C CYS A 75 -12.03 -13.24 -13.09
N MET A 76 -11.49 -14.33 -13.64
CA MET A 76 -12.13 -15.11 -14.72
C MET A 76 -13.34 -15.93 -14.26
N GLY A 77 -13.55 -16.08 -12.96
CA GLY A 77 -14.77 -16.70 -12.42
C GLY A 77 -16.05 -15.95 -12.82
N CYS A 78 -15.96 -14.63 -13.00
CA CYS A 78 -17.09 -13.80 -13.42
C CYS A 78 -16.87 -13.17 -14.81
N HIS A 79 -15.67 -12.67 -15.10
CA HIS A 79 -15.40 -11.89 -16.31
C HIS A 79 -15.34 -12.68 -17.62
N LYS A 80 -15.54 -14.01 -17.55
CA LYS A 80 -15.87 -14.81 -18.75
C LYS A 80 -17.22 -14.42 -19.36
N ILE A 81 -18.13 -13.86 -18.57
CA ILE A 81 -19.48 -13.50 -19.00
C ILE A 81 -19.80 -12.05 -18.61
N ALA A 82 -19.44 -11.64 -17.39
CA ALA A 82 -19.70 -10.31 -16.89
C ALA A 82 -18.82 -9.28 -17.59
N VAL A 83 -19.45 -8.33 -18.30
CA VAL A 83 -18.80 -7.18 -18.95
C VAL A 83 -17.60 -7.56 -19.83
N ALA A 84 -17.69 -8.73 -20.47
CA ALA A 84 -16.62 -9.32 -21.27
C ALA A 84 -16.18 -8.46 -22.47
N ASP A 85 -17.07 -7.59 -22.96
CA ASP A 85 -16.85 -6.67 -24.06
C ASP A 85 -16.09 -5.39 -23.67
N ARG A 86 -15.84 -5.16 -22.36
CA ARG A 86 -15.17 -3.94 -21.91
C ARG A 86 -13.67 -3.98 -22.21
N PRO A 87 -13.06 -2.84 -22.61
CA PRO A 87 -11.63 -2.80 -22.99
C PRO A 87 -10.66 -3.34 -21.94
N GLU A 88 -10.90 -3.05 -20.66
CA GLU A 88 -10.05 -3.53 -19.57
C GLU A 88 -10.24 -5.04 -19.30
N ILE A 89 -11.41 -5.59 -19.60
CA ILE A 89 -11.67 -7.03 -19.51
C ILE A 89 -11.07 -7.78 -20.69
N ILE A 90 -11.06 -7.19 -21.89
CA ILE A 90 -10.35 -7.74 -23.05
C ILE A 90 -8.84 -7.85 -22.75
N LYS A 91 -8.25 -6.89 -22.01
CA LYS A 91 -6.86 -7.02 -21.53
C LYS A 91 -6.71 -8.18 -20.56
N LEU A 92 -7.63 -8.30 -19.58
CA LEU A 92 -7.63 -9.37 -18.59
C LEU A 92 -7.70 -10.75 -19.26
N THR A 93 -8.63 -10.95 -20.19
CA THR A 93 -8.78 -12.20 -20.94
C THR A 93 -7.53 -12.47 -21.78
N GLY A 94 -6.95 -11.43 -22.40
CA GLY A 94 -5.68 -11.56 -23.12
C GLY A 94 -4.53 -12.11 -22.26
N PHE A 95 -4.37 -11.63 -21.02
CA PHE A 95 -3.39 -12.21 -20.08
C PHE A 95 -3.72 -13.66 -19.72
N TRP A 96 -5.00 -13.95 -19.45
CA TRP A 96 -5.47 -15.30 -19.13
C TRP A 96 -5.20 -16.30 -20.25
N ASP A 97 -5.52 -15.95 -21.50
CA ASP A 97 -5.41 -16.83 -22.67
C ASP A 97 -3.95 -17.15 -23.00
N ARG A 98 -3.02 -16.21 -22.72
CA ARG A 98 -1.57 -16.43 -22.85
C ARG A 98 -0.95 -17.15 -21.66
N GLY A 99 -1.72 -17.43 -20.60
CA GLY A 99 -1.19 -18.00 -19.36
C GLY A 99 -0.25 -17.06 -18.60
N GLU A 100 -0.33 -15.76 -18.84
CA GLU A 100 0.53 -14.74 -18.23
C GLU A 100 -0.11 -14.17 -16.95
N GLN A 101 0.73 -13.87 -15.96
CA GLN A 101 0.28 -13.11 -14.80
C GLN A 101 0.23 -11.61 -15.15
N ILE A 102 -0.77 -10.91 -14.60
CA ILE A 102 -0.80 -9.45 -14.69
C ILE A 102 0.38 -8.89 -13.87
N PRO A 103 1.26 -8.07 -14.47
CA PRO A 103 2.40 -7.49 -13.79
C PRO A 103 1.97 -6.29 -12.93
N TRP A 104 1.21 -6.55 -11.86
CA TRP A 104 0.67 -5.52 -10.98
C TRP A 104 1.77 -4.65 -10.37
N VAL A 105 1.56 -3.33 -10.37
CA VAL A 105 2.45 -2.40 -9.70
C VAL A 105 2.07 -2.33 -8.23
N LYS A 106 2.96 -2.79 -7.36
CA LYS A 106 2.73 -2.82 -5.91
C LYS A 106 2.68 -1.39 -5.36
N VAL A 107 1.62 -1.07 -4.62
CA VAL A 107 1.42 0.25 -4.00
C VAL A 107 2.07 0.35 -2.63
N HIS A 108 1.89 -0.68 -1.80
CA HIS A 108 2.42 -0.71 -0.44
C HIS A 108 3.68 -1.57 -0.41
N TYR A 109 4.82 -0.95 -0.08
CA TYR A 109 6.10 -1.62 0.07
C TYR A 109 6.64 -1.41 1.48
N LEU A 110 7.06 -2.50 2.12
CA LEU A 110 7.84 -2.48 3.34
C LEU A 110 9.23 -3.02 3.03
N PRO A 111 10.30 -2.52 3.67
CA PRO A 111 11.63 -3.05 3.49
C PRO A 111 11.71 -4.55 3.85
N ASP A 112 12.58 -5.29 3.17
CA ASP A 112 12.68 -6.75 3.32
C ASP A 112 13.11 -7.21 4.74
N HIS A 113 13.78 -6.34 5.50
CA HIS A 113 14.12 -6.59 6.90
C HIS A 113 12.93 -6.40 7.86
N VAL A 114 11.73 -6.08 7.36
CA VAL A 114 10.51 -5.91 8.15
C VAL A 114 9.56 -7.08 7.95
N ARG A 115 9.18 -7.75 9.04
CA ARG A 115 8.18 -8.81 9.08
C ARG A 115 6.81 -8.23 9.41
N PHE A 116 5.96 -8.09 8.40
CA PHE A 116 4.55 -7.78 8.61
C PHE A 116 3.68 -9.03 8.43
N ASN A 117 2.75 -9.27 9.37
CA ASN A 117 1.88 -10.44 9.33
C ASN A 117 0.40 -10.04 9.32
N HIS A 118 -0.23 -10.06 8.14
CA HIS A 118 -1.65 -9.69 7.98
C HIS A 118 -2.57 -10.49 8.90
N LYS A 119 -2.42 -11.82 8.95
CA LYS A 119 -3.25 -12.69 9.79
C LYS A 119 -3.32 -12.22 11.23
N ARG A 120 -2.19 -11.85 11.85
CA ARG A 120 -2.18 -11.40 13.24
C ARG A 120 -3.00 -10.12 13.45
N HIS A 121 -2.84 -9.13 12.57
CA HIS A 121 -3.54 -7.86 12.69
C HIS A 121 -5.05 -8.03 12.45
N VAL A 122 -5.39 -8.74 11.38
CA VAL A 122 -6.79 -8.99 11.00
C VAL A 122 -7.51 -9.85 12.05
N GLN A 123 -6.87 -10.90 12.58
CA GLN A 123 -7.44 -11.70 13.67
C GLN A 123 -7.53 -10.92 14.99
N SER A 124 -6.80 -9.82 15.11
CA SER A 124 -6.91 -8.92 16.26
C SER A 124 -8.12 -8.00 16.21
N GLY A 125 -8.82 -7.94 15.07
CA GLY A 125 -10.06 -7.19 14.91
C GLY A 125 -9.91 -5.88 14.12
N PHE A 126 -8.68 -5.53 13.72
CA PHE A 126 -8.41 -4.35 12.90
C PHE A 126 -9.05 -4.49 11.52
N GLN A 127 -9.75 -3.44 11.10
CA GLN A 127 -10.36 -3.34 9.78
C GLN A 127 -9.33 -2.97 8.72
N CYS A 128 -9.58 -3.40 7.48
CA CYS A 128 -8.69 -3.14 6.35
C CYS A 128 -8.47 -1.62 6.14
N GLN A 129 -9.54 -0.85 6.35
CA GLN A 129 -9.59 0.59 6.13
C GLN A 129 -8.76 1.38 7.14
N GLU A 130 -8.52 0.84 8.33
CA GLU A 130 -7.68 1.51 9.34
C GLU A 130 -6.23 1.66 8.86
N CYS A 131 -5.77 0.73 8.01
CA CYS A 131 -4.42 0.78 7.43
C CYS A 131 -4.43 1.32 6.00
N HIS A 132 -5.36 0.84 5.17
CA HIS A 132 -5.37 1.10 3.72
C HIS A 132 -6.29 2.25 3.29
N GLY A 133 -7.00 2.89 4.23
CA GLY A 133 -7.96 3.96 3.94
C GLY A 133 -9.26 3.44 3.31
N PRO A 134 -10.12 4.34 2.77
CA PRO A 134 -11.41 3.97 2.20
C PRO A 134 -11.24 3.32 0.81
N VAL A 135 -10.64 2.12 0.74
CA VAL A 135 -10.34 1.40 -0.51
C VAL A 135 -11.60 1.18 -1.36
N GLN A 136 -12.76 1.00 -0.73
CA GLN A 136 -14.05 0.89 -1.40
C GLN A 136 -14.49 2.15 -2.17
N GLU A 137 -13.77 3.26 -2.02
CA GLU A 137 -13.99 4.50 -2.77
C GLU A 137 -12.90 4.76 -3.83
N MET A 138 -11.88 3.89 -3.90
CA MET A 138 -10.71 4.07 -4.75
C MET A 138 -10.88 3.39 -6.11
N ASP A 139 -10.81 4.17 -7.18
CA ASP A 139 -10.69 3.64 -8.54
C ASP A 139 -9.27 3.12 -8.83
N VAL A 140 -8.25 3.76 -8.24
CA VAL A 140 -6.87 3.29 -8.24
C VAL A 140 -6.35 3.39 -6.81
N VAL A 141 -5.84 2.29 -6.26
CA VAL A 141 -5.32 2.25 -4.89
C VAL A 141 -4.08 3.13 -4.80
N TYR A 142 -4.04 3.97 -3.78
CA TYR A 142 -2.88 4.75 -3.40
C TYR A 142 -2.48 4.43 -1.96
N GLN A 143 -1.29 4.85 -1.57
CA GLN A 143 -0.83 4.67 -0.20
C GLN A 143 -1.50 5.72 0.70
N TYR A 144 -2.43 5.27 1.55
CA TYR A 144 -3.16 6.12 2.49
C TYR A 144 -2.34 6.39 3.76
N SER A 145 -1.90 5.33 4.43
CA SER A 145 -1.06 5.43 5.64
C SER A 145 0.42 5.46 5.28
N SER A 146 1.25 6.13 6.09
CA SER A 146 2.69 6.18 5.82
C SER A 146 3.38 4.82 5.92
N LEU A 147 2.87 3.90 6.76
CA LEU A 147 3.45 2.58 7.06
C LEU A 147 4.94 2.62 7.45
N LYS A 148 5.44 3.80 7.84
CA LYS A 148 6.78 3.97 8.37
C LYS A 148 6.82 3.47 9.82
N MET A 149 8.00 3.14 10.32
CA MET A 149 8.20 2.64 11.69
C MET A 149 7.46 3.47 12.73
N GLY A 150 7.53 4.80 12.66
CA GLY A 150 6.84 5.68 13.62
C GLY A 150 5.31 5.52 13.63
N TRP A 151 4.70 5.25 12.48
CA TRP A 151 3.26 4.98 12.38
C TRP A 151 2.93 3.63 13.02
N CYS A 152 3.70 2.58 12.71
CA CYS A 152 3.52 1.25 13.31
C CYS A 152 3.67 1.29 14.83
N VAL A 153 4.77 1.90 15.33
CA VAL A 153 5.06 2.04 16.76
C VAL A 153 3.97 2.83 17.48
N SER A 154 3.47 3.92 16.87
CA SER A 154 2.40 4.71 17.47
C SER A 154 1.12 3.89 17.61
N CYS A 155 0.72 3.15 16.58
CA CYS A 155 -0.47 2.29 16.62
C CYS A 155 -0.31 1.17 17.65
N HIS A 156 0.83 0.48 17.66
CA HIS A 156 1.08 -0.58 18.63
C HIS A 156 1.13 -0.04 20.07
N ARG A 157 1.70 1.15 20.30
CA ARG A 157 1.71 1.80 21.63
C ARG A 157 0.30 2.03 22.17
N GLN A 158 -0.63 2.45 21.32
CA GLN A 158 -2.04 2.67 21.71
C GLN A 158 -2.75 1.35 22.09
N ASN A 159 -2.25 0.21 21.62
CA ASN A 159 -2.83 -1.11 21.82
C ASN A 159 -1.98 -2.03 22.72
N LEU A 160 -0.98 -1.49 23.43
CA LEU A 160 -0.12 -2.26 24.34
C LEU A 160 -0.91 -2.90 25.49
N ASN A 161 -1.91 -2.19 25.99
CA ASN A 161 -2.70 -2.59 27.15
C ASN A 161 -4.06 -3.20 26.75
N ASP A 162 -4.23 -3.61 25.49
CA ASP A 162 -5.45 -4.33 25.09
C ASP A 162 -5.55 -5.63 25.91
N GLN A 163 -6.64 -5.78 26.65
CA GLN A 163 -6.81 -6.88 27.61
C GLN A 163 -6.95 -8.25 26.93
N LYS A 164 -7.36 -8.29 25.65
CA LYS A 164 -7.62 -9.53 24.92
C LYS A 164 -6.47 -9.88 23.98
N ARG A 165 -5.85 -8.88 23.37
CA ARG A 165 -4.89 -8.99 22.27
C ARG A 165 -3.87 -7.85 22.32
N PRO A 166 -2.98 -7.84 23.33
CA PRO A 166 -1.98 -6.78 23.46
C PRO A 166 -1.04 -6.78 22.27
N ALA A 167 -0.77 -5.60 21.73
CA ALA A 167 0.25 -5.40 20.71
C ALA A 167 1.66 -5.57 21.31
N THR A 168 2.63 -5.94 20.47
CA THR A 168 4.05 -6.02 20.87
C THR A 168 4.87 -4.92 20.22
N MET A 169 5.84 -4.40 20.95
CA MET A 169 6.83 -3.43 20.47
C MET A 169 8.24 -4.01 20.36
N ASP A 170 8.37 -5.32 20.51
CA ASP A 170 9.66 -6.01 20.41
C ASP A 170 10.22 -5.92 18.99
N CYS A 171 11.43 -5.39 18.88
CA CYS A 171 12.16 -5.22 17.63
C CYS A 171 12.28 -6.54 16.86
N LEU A 172 12.53 -7.67 17.54
CA LEU A 172 12.76 -8.97 16.92
C LEU A 172 11.48 -9.62 16.37
N VAL A 173 10.31 -9.14 16.79
CA VAL A 173 9.04 -9.57 16.18
C VAL A 173 8.83 -8.89 14.83
N CYS A 174 9.28 -7.65 14.71
CA CYS A 174 9.10 -6.81 13.52
C CYS A 174 10.27 -6.89 12.55
N HIS A 175 11.46 -7.27 13.00
CA HIS A 175 12.69 -7.26 12.21
C HIS A 175 13.38 -8.62 12.20
N HIS A 176 14.09 -8.90 11.11
CA HIS A 176 15.02 -10.02 11.01
C HIS A 176 16.38 -9.64 11.59
#